data_AF-A0A814CRF1-F1
#
_entry.id   AF-A0A814CRF1-F1
#
_cell.length_a   1.000
_cell.length_b   1.000
_cell.length_c   1.000
_cell.angle_alpha   90.00
_cell.angle_beta   90.00
_cell.angle_gamma   90.00
#
_symmetry.space_group_name_H-M   'P 1'
#
loop_
_entity.id
_entity.type
_entity.pdbx_description
1 polymer ?
#
loop_
_entity_poly.entity_id
_entity_poly.type
_entity_poly.pdbx_seq_one_letter_code
_entity_poly.pdbx_strand_id
1 'polypeptide(L)'
;MDILNTAVQQQHTNLTCCEELGQSLGQRAKVFWPTTDGYSQAKRIWNSMFDNHSPALIVQPMENEKSDLFWALRGCASNFGIESSSNWVVLSRKLCEAEKVAEPLTKLGLPVQESWVWITHVQNQKLFDDKSSQHRKYYAKSGSIDFHDMTIEFVNSVVDSVNNLTSPYSVVQLVAIGGIMKETSADETSYFHLRKQDWLVNVITSWCEGNGDEHINWCRETFQKLHAKSTAAYLNLMMMDPPTNTTYKEQLNDAFGSNLNKLRIIKKKYDSFNFFHHNLNLLPADDNNDN
;
A
#
# COMPACT_ATOMS: atom_id res chain seq x y z
N MET A 1 -44.91 -10.01 -14.01
CA MET A 1 -44.29 -8.93 -14.80
C MET A 1 -43.40 -8.03 -13.93
N ASP A 2 -43.19 -8.33 -12.64
CA ASP A 2 -42.52 -7.41 -11.72
C ASP A 2 -40.99 -7.52 -11.65
N ILE A 3 -40.40 -8.66 -12.03
CA ILE A 3 -38.93 -8.86 -11.95
C ILE A 3 -38.18 -8.04 -13.03
N LEU A 4 -38.80 -7.82 -14.19
CA LEU A 4 -38.22 -6.99 -15.26
C LEU A 4 -38.27 -5.49 -14.92
N ASN A 5 -39.30 -5.03 -14.20
CA ASN A 5 -39.40 -3.62 -13.79
C ASN A 5 -38.38 -3.25 -12.71
N THR A 6 -38.04 -4.17 -11.80
CA THR A 6 -37.01 -3.92 -10.76
C THR A 6 -35.60 -3.84 -11.36
N ALA A 7 -35.28 -4.68 -12.36
CA ALA A 7 -34.00 -4.65 -13.05
C ALA A 7 -33.82 -3.38 -13.92
N VAL A 8 -34.91 -2.93 -14.57
CA VAL A 8 -34.91 -1.68 -15.36
C VAL A 8 -34.82 -0.44 -14.46
N GLN A 9 -35.48 -0.43 -13.29
CA GLN A 9 -35.32 0.64 -12.30
C GLN A 9 -33.91 0.68 -11.72
N GLN A 10 -33.31 -0.48 -11.38
CA GLN A 10 -31.92 -0.55 -10.88
C GLN A 10 -30.89 -0.14 -11.95
N GLN A 11 -31.12 -0.44 -13.23
CA GLN A 11 -30.27 0.06 -14.32
C GLN A 11 -30.38 1.57 -14.50
N HIS A 12 -31.59 2.13 -14.43
CA HIS A 12 -31.80 3.58 -14.53
C HIS A 12 -31.17 4.35 -13.36
N THR A 13 -31.22 3.82 -12.13
CA THR A 13 -30.60 4.45 -10.95
C THR A 13 -29.07 4.39 -10.96
N ASN A 14 -28.48 3.35 -11.55
CA ASN A 14 -27.02 3.22 -11.66
C ASN A 14 -26.44 4.16 -12.70
N LEU A 15 -27.14 4.37 -13.82
CA LEU A 15 -26.77 5.33 -14.86
C LEU A 15 -26.78 6.76 -14.30
N THR A 16 -27.78 7.14 -13.50
CA THR A 16 -27.85 8.48 -12.88
C THR A 16 -26.72 8.71 -11.88
N CYS A 17 -26.34 7.71 -11.07
CA CYS A 17 -25.25 7.86 -10.11
C CYS A 17 -23.88 8.02 -10.80
N CYS A 18 -23.63 7.25 -11.88
CA CYS A 18 -22.41 7.41 -12.67
C CYS A 18 -22.37 8.76 -13.38
N GLU A 19 -23.50 9.22 -13.94
CA GLU A 19 -23.66 10.53 -14.57
C GLU A 19 -23.41 11.68 -13.59
N GLU A 20 -24.01 11.63 -12.40
CA GLU A 20 -23.79 12.60 -11.32
C GLU A 20 -22.33 12.62 -10.85
N LEU A 21 -21.72 11.45 -10.63
CA LEU A 21 -20.30 11.33 -10.31
C LEU A 21 -19.47 11.98 -11.41
N GLY A 22 -19.65 11.55 -12.67
CA GLY A 22 -18.90 12.08 -13.81
C GLY A 22 -19.04 13.59 -14.01
N GLN A 23 -20.24 14.15 -13.81
CA GLN A 23 -20.46 15.60 -13.86
C GLN A 23 -19.78 16.32 -12.69
N SER A 24 -19.86 15.75 -11.47
CA SER A 24 -19.25 16.33 -10.27
C SER A 24 -17.73 16.45 -10.35
N LEU A 25 -17.07 15.61 -11.17
CA LEU A 25 -15.63 15.61 -11.39
C LEU A 25 -15.13 16.90 -12.08
N GLY A 26 -15.97 17.52 -12.92
CA GLY A 26 -15.67 18.80 -13.58
C GLY A 26 -14.32 18.81 -14.30
N GLN A 27 -13.53 19.87 -14.12
CA GLN A 27 -12.19 20.02 -14.73
C GLN A 27 -11.06 19.29 -13.96
N ARG A 28 -11.38 18.54 -12.90
CA ARG A 28 -10.38 17.97 -11.98
C ARG A 28 -9.85 16.61 -12.44
N ALA A 29 -10.55 15.99 -13.38
CA ALA A 29 -10.19 14.75 -14.02
C ALA A 29 -10.75 14.71 -15.44
N LYS A 30 -10.09 13.99 -16.34
CA LYS A 30 -10.66 13.68 -17.65
C LYS A 30 -11.56 12.47 -17.52
N VAL A 31 -12.82 12.62 -17.94
CA VAL A 31 -13.86 11.60 -17.82
C VAL A 31 -14.12 11.00 -19.20
N PHE A 32 -14.01 9.68 -19.33
CA PHE A 32 -14.34 8.95 -20.55
C PHE A 32 -15.59 8.09 -20.32
N TRP A 33 -16.66 8.44 -21.01
CA TRP A 33 -17.87 7.64 -21.10
C TRP A 33 -17.73 6.58 -22.20
N PRO A 34 -18.53 5.51 -22.19
CA PRO A 34 -18.54 4.53 -23.28
C PRO A 34 -18.71 5.13 -24.69
N THR A 35 -19.35 6.30 -24.77
CA THR A 35 -19.60 7.08 -25.99
C THR A 35 -18.52 8.12 -26.31
N THR A 36 -17.54 8.36 -25.43
CA THR A 36 -16.51 9.39 -25.60
C THR A 36 -15.38 8.92 -26.53
N ASP A 37 -14.95 9.78 -27.45
CA ASP A 37 -13.76 9.53 -28.28
C ASP A 37 -12.52 9.29 -27.41
N GLY A 38 -11.85 8.17 -27.66
CA GLY A 38 -10.71 7.70 -26.86
C GLY A 38 -11.06 6.77 -25.69
N TYR A 39 -12.35 6.51 -25.40
CA TYR A 39 -12.76 5.53 -24.39
C TYR A 39 -12.18 4.13 -24.66
N SER A 40 -12.23 3.67 -25.91
CA SER A 40 -11.65 2.38 -26.30
C SER A 40 -10.13 2.32 -26.10
N GLN A 41 -9.42 3.44 -26.27
CA GLN A 41 -7.98 3.53 -26.03
C GLN A 41 -7.68 3.57 -24.52
N ALA A 42 -8.44 4.34 -23.74
CA ALA A 42 -8.35 4.36 -22.28
C ALA A 42 -8.64 2.96 -21.70
N LYS A 43 -9.62 2.23 -22.26
CA LYS A 43 -9.93 0.83 -21.96
C LYS A 43 -8.82 -0.15 -22.40
N ARG A 44 -7.95 0.19 -23.35
CA ARG A 44 -6.85 -0.70 -23.79
C ARG A 44 -5.59 -0.61 -22.94
N ILE A 45 -5.33 0.54 -22.32
CA ILE A 45 -4.22 0.73 -21.37
C ILE A 45 -4.54 0.03 -20.01
N TRP A 46 -5.80 -0.34 -19.85
CA TRP A 46 -6.41 -1.14 -18.79
C TRP A 46 -5.90 -2.60 -18.80
N ASN A 47 -5.55 -3.17 -17.64
CA ASN A 47 -5.24 -4.61 -17.49
C ASN A 47 -6.43 -5.56 -17.76
N SER A 48 -7.59 -5.00 -18.13
CA SER A 48 -8.84 -5.71 -18.39
C SER A 48 -9.08 -5.92 -19.89
N MET A 49 -7.98 -6.08 -20.63
CA MET A 49 -7.99 -6.56 -22.02
C MET A 49 -8.76 -7.88 -22.19
N PHE A 50 -9.02 -8.59 -21.09
CA PHE A 50 -9.72 -9.87 -21.00
C PHE A 50 -11.11 -9.79 -20.36
N ASP A 51 -11.55 -8.61 -19.91
CA ASP A 51 -12.88 -8.44 -19.30
C ASP A 51 -13.92 -8.04 -20.36
N ASN A 52 -14.94 -8.88 -20.51
CA ASN A 52 -16.04 -8.67 -21.45
C ASN A 52 -17.04 -7.60 -20.95
N HIS A 53 -16.90 -7.12 -19.71
CA HIS A 53 -17.70 -6.04 -19.17
C HIS A 53 -16.99 -4.68 -19.34
N SER A 54 -17.62 -3.77 -20.08
CA SER A 54 -17.11 -2.40 -20.24
C SER A 54 -17.44 -1.54 -19.02
N PRO A 55 -16.47 -0.84 -18.40
CA PRO A 55 -16.74 0.06 -17.28
C PRO A 55 -17.77 1.13 -17.65
N ALA A 56 -18.68 1.46 -16.72
CA ALA A 56 -19.63 2.56 -16.92
C ALA A 56 -18.93 3.93 -17.07
N LEU A 57 -17.74 4.09 -16.48
CA LEU A 57 -16.97 5.33 -16.48
C LEU A 57 -15.46 5.03 -16.34
N ILE A 58 -14.60 5.74 -17.08
CA ILE A 58 -13.15 5.78 -16.84
C ILE A 58 -12.76 7.21 -16.46
N VAL A 59 -12.07 7.36 -15.32
CA VAL A 59 -11.62 8.66 -14.81
C VAL A 59 -10.10 8.68 -14.83
N GLN A 60 -9.54 9.66 -15.52
CA GLN A 60 -8.11 9.93 -15.51
C GLN A 60 -7.84 11.18 -14.66
N PRO A 61 -7.28 11.04 -13.45
CA PRO A 61 -6.90 12.19 -12.63
C PRO A 61 -5.77 12.97 -13.33
N MET A 62 -5.84 14.29 -13.27
CA MET A 62 -4.81 15.16 -13.85
C MET A 62 -3.62 15.27 -12.89
N GLU A 63 -2.39 15.19 -13.42
CA GLU A 63 -1.15 15.44 -12.66
C GLU A 63 -0.93 16.96 -12.52
N ASN A 64 -1.78 17.63 -11.75
CA ASN A 64 -1.58 19.03 -11.37
C ASN A 64 -2.10 19.31 -9.95
N GLU A 65 -1.68 20.43 -9.38
CA GLU A 65 -1.97 20.86 -8.00
C GLU A 65 -3.47 20.88 -7.62
N LYS A 66 -4.38 20.78 -8.60
CA LYS A 66 -5.83 20.84 -8.40
C LYS A 66 -6.51 19.47 -8.31
N SER A 67 -5.81 18.36 -8.54
CA SER A 67 -6.41 17.03 -8.47
C SER A 67 -6.29 16.44 -7.06
N ASP A 68 -7.32 16.69 -6.25
CA ASP A 68 -7.50 16.06 -4.94
C ASP A 68 -7.56 14.54 -5.01
N LEU A 69 -8.14 13.98 -6.08
CA LEU A 69 -8.13 12.54 -6.33
C LEU A 69 -6.71 12.02 -6.59
N PHE A 70 -5.91 12.68 -7.44
CA PHE A 70 -4.51 12.27 -7.67
C PHE A 70 -3.69 12.23 -6.37
N TRP A 71 -3.89 13.23 -5.51
CA TRP A 71 -3.27 13.25 -4.19
C TRP A 71 -3.72 12.08 -3.32
N ALA A 72 -5.02 11.76 -3.31
CA ALA A 72 -5.59 10.68 -2.49
C ALA A 72 -5.17 9.27 -2.95
N LEU A 73 -5.06 9.06 -4.27
CA LEU A 73 -4.64 7.78 -4.84
C LEU A 73 -3.20 7.40 -4.45
N ARG A 74 -2.30 8.38 -4.23
CA ARG A 74 -0.90 8.17 -3.83
C ARG A 74 -0.75 7.82 -2.33
N GLY A 75 -1.41 6.75 -1.90
CA GLY A 75 -1.33 6.21 -0.54
C GLY A 75 -2.51 5.35 -0.11
N CYS A 76 -3.72 5.57 -0.64
CA CYS A 76 -4.91 4.80 -0.26
C CYS A 76 -5.94 4.65 -1.40
N ALA A 77 -5.46 4.38 -2.62
CA ALA A 77 -6.26 4.29 -3.83
C ALA A 77 -7.52 3.41 -3.74
N SER A 78 -7.44 2.29 -3.00
CA SER A 78 -8.55 1.34 -2.83
C SER A 78 -9.82 1.95 -2.23
N ASN A 79 -9.74 3.13 -1.61
CA ASN A 79 -10.89 3.86 -1.08
C ASN A 79 -11.67 4.65 -2.16
N PHE A 80 -11.13 4.84 -3.36
CA PHE A 80 -11.71 5.80 -4.33
C PHE A 80 -12.06 5.17 -5.68
N GLY A 81 -11.83 3.88 -5.84
CA GLY A 81 -12.19 3.15 -7.04
C GLY A 81 -11.20 2.06 -7.39
N ILE A 82 -11.31 1.60 -8.63
CA ILE A 82 -10.40 0.63 -9.23
C ILE A 82 -9.40 1.41 -10.08
N GLU A 83 -8.18 1.56 -9.57
CA GLU A 83 -7.06 2.02 -10.39
C GLU A 83 -6.73 0.94 -11.41
N SER A 84 -6.48 1.37 -12.64
CA SER A 84 -6.48 0.45 -13.75
C SER A 84 -5.40 0.70 -14.79
N SER A 85 -4.75 1.85 -14.71
CA SER A 85 -3.50 2.15 -15.39
C SER A 85 -2.78 3.25 -14.63
N SER A 86 -1.46 3.17 -14.57
CA SER A 86 -0.60 4.18 -13.93
C SER A 86 0.54 4.52 -14.88
N ASN A 87 0.86 5.81 -15.01
CA ASN A 87 2.02 6.26 -15.77
C ASN A 87 3.20 6.47 -14.82
N TRP A 88 4.38 6.00 -15.22
CA TRP A 88 5.60 6.07 -14.40
C TRP A 88 6.72 6.75 -15.18
N VAL A 89 7.45 7.65 -14.51
CA VAL A 89 8.72 8.16 -15.02
C VAL A 89 9.80 7.14 -14.69
N VAL A 90 10.45 6.60 -15.72
CA VAL A 90 11.53 5.62 -15.57
C VAL A 90 12.88 6.33 -15.58
N LEU A 91 13.64 6.20 -14.49
CA LEU A 91 14.98 6.76 -14.36
C LEU A 91 16.03 5.67 -14.62
N SER A 92 17.12 6.05 -15.29
CA SER A 92 18.30 5.21 -15.48
C SER A 92 19.53 5.92 -14.93
N ARG A 93 20.40 5.22 -14.20
CA ARG A 93 21.66 5.75 -13.62
C ARG A 93 22.87 4.97 -14.15
N LYS A 94 24.04 5.63 -14.17
CA LYS A 94 25.32 5.01 -14.55
C LYS A 94 25.86 4.13 -13.41
N LEU A 95 26.46 3.00 -13.74
CA LEU A 95 26.90 1.96 -12.80
C LEU A 95 28.19 2.29 -12.02
N CYS A 96 28.99 3.26 -12.49
CA CYS A 96 30.39 3.47 -12.07
C CYS A 96 30.61 4.00 -10.63
N GLU A 97 29.56 4.12 -9.82
CA GLU A 97 29.65 4.62 -8.44
C GLU A 97 29.33 3.56 -7.38
N ALA A 98 28.84 2.37 -7.76
CA ALA A 98 28.32 1.39 -6.81
C ALA A 98 29.38 0.88 -5.81
N GLU A 99 30.60 0.60 -6.27
CA GLU A 99 31.69 0.13 -5.40
C GLU A 99 32.10 1.18 -4.36
N LYS A 100 32.13 2.45 -4.74
CA LYS A 100 32.45 3.56 -3.83
C LYS A 100 31.36 3.76 -2.79
N VAL A 101 30.10 3.66 -3.20
CA VAL A 101 28.94 3.79 -2.30
C VAL A 101 28.92 2.64 -1.28
N ALA A 102 29.37 1.45 -1.68
CA ALA A 102 29.29 0.26 -0.84
C ALA A 102 30.56 -0.03 -0.03
N GLU A 103 31.68 0.67 -0.27
CA GLU A 103 32.91 0.59 0.52
C GLU A 103 32.68 0.69 2.05
N PRO A 104 31.79 1.55 2.58
CA PRO A 104 31.52 1.58 4.02
C PRO A 104 30.97 0.27 4.57
N LEU A 105 30.24 -0.52 3.76
CA LEU A 105 29.66 -1.79 4.19
C LEU A 105 30.72 -2.87 4.40
N THR A 106 31.85 -2.81 3.68
CA THR A 106 32.96 -3.76 3.85
C THR A 106 33.69 -3.58 5.19
N LYS A 107 33.47 -2.44 5.86
CA LYS A 107 34.08 -2.10 7.16
C LYS A 107 33.23 -2.54 8.36
N LEU A 108 32.02 -3.09 8.14
CA LEU A 108 31.10 -3.49 9.21
C LEU A 108 31.51 -4.79 9.91
N GLY A 109 32.42 -5.57 9.34
CA GLY A 109 32.92 -6.81 9.94
C GLY A 109 33.39 -7.81 8.89
N LEU A 110 33.63 -9.05 9.31
CA LEU A 110 33.94 -10.16 8.41
C LEU A 110 32.62 -10.82 7.96
N PRO A 111 32.22 -10.71 6.68
CA PRO A 111 30.98 -11.31 6.21
C PRO A 111 31.09 -12.84 6.22
N VAL A 112 30.00 -13.51 6.60
CA VAL A 112 29.88 -14.98 6.50
C VAL A 112 29.90 -15.42 5.02
N GLN A 113 29.32 -14.58 4.15
CA GLN A 113 29.34 -14.74 2.70
C GLN A 113 29.29 -13.36 2.04
N GLU A 114 30.07 -13.18 0.98
CA GLU A 114 30.12 -11.96 0.18
C GLU A 114 30.07 -12.32 -1.32
N SER A 115 29.26 -11.62 -2.10
CA SER A 115 29.20 -11.80 -3.55
C SER A 115 28.94 -10.47 -4.25
N TRP A 116 29.81 -10.11 -5.19
CA TRP A 116 29.66 -8.93 -6.05
C TRP A 116 29.41 -9.37 -7.48
N VAL A 117 28.20 -9.11 -7.97
CA VAL A 117 27.81 -9.42 -9.35
C VAL A 117 27.06 -8.25 -9.94
N TRP A 118 27.41 -7.91 -11.18
CA TRP A 118 26.62 -6.99 -11.97
C TRP A 118 25.39 -7.72 -12.51
N ILE A 119 24.21 -7.25 -12.13
CA ILE A 119 22.94 -7.78 -12.59
C ILE A 119 22.10 -6.65 -13.18
N THR A 120 21.25 -7.00 -14.14
CA THR A 120 20.26 -6.07 -14.69
C THR A 120 19.20 -5.73 -13.64
N HIS A 121 18.52 -4.59 -13.80
CA HIS A 121 17.39 -4.23 -12.93
C HIS A 121 16.32 -5.33 -12.89
N VAL A 122 16.04 -5.98 -14.02
CA VAL A 122 15.07 -7.09 -14.10
C VAL A 122 15.54 -8.29 -13.30
N GLN A 123 16.83 -8.66 -13.37
CA GLN A 123 17.37 -9.73 -12.53
C GLN A 123 17.30 -9.37 -11.04
N ASN A 124 17.61 -8.12 -10.67
CA ASN A 124 17.50 -7.64 -9.30
C ASN A 124 16.06 -7.76 -8.76
N GLN A 125 15.07 -7.34 -9.55
CA GLN A 125 13.65 -7.47 -9.19
C GLN A 125 13.21 -8.92 -8.98
N LYS A 126 13.86 -9.89 -9.63
CA LYS A 126 13.53 -11.32 -9.55
C LYS A 126 14.28 -12.09 -8.46
N LEU A 127 15.24 -11.47 -7.76
CA LEU A 127 16.11 -12.16 -6.79
C LEU A 127 15.32 -12.89 -5.68
N PHE A 128 14.11 -12.43 -5.36
CA PHE A 128 13.30 -12.95 -4.27
C PHE A 128 12.01 -13.67 -4.75
N ASP A 129 11.82 -13.89 -6.05
CA ASP A 129 10.62 -14.53 -6.60
C ASP A 129 10.40 -15.93 -6.00
N ASP A 130 11.45 -16.76 -5.99
CA ASP A 130 11.41 -18.12 -5.41
C ASP A 130 11.17 -18.10 -3.89
N LYS A 131 11.53 -17.00 -3.23
CA LYS A 131 11.33 -16.78 -1.80
C LYS A 131 9.91 -16.30 -1.48
N SER A 132 9.08 -16.01 -2.48
CA SER A 132 7.70 -15.52 -2.33
C SER A 132 6.71 -16.37 -3.13
N SER A 133 6.72 -17.69 -2.93
CA SER A 133 5.87 -18.64 -3.65
C SER A 133 4.37 -18.39 -3.39
N GLN A 134 3.58 -18.40 -4.46
CA GLN A 134 2.12 -18.27 -4.42
C GLN A 134 1.40 -19.47 -3.77
N HIS A 135 2.12 -20.56 -3.48
CA HIS A 135 1.52 -21.81 -2.97
C HIS A 135 1.73 -22.00 -1.46
N ARG A 136 2.14 -20.94 -0.76
CA ARG A 136 2.28 -20.94 0.70
C ARG A 136 1.19 -20.09 1.36
N LYS A 137 0.95 -20.38 2.63
CA LYS A 137 0.16 -19.56 3.54
C LYS A 137 1.08 -18.49 4.14
N TYR A 138 0.52 -17.32 4.43
CA TYR A 138 1.26 -16.18 4.93
C TYR A 138 0.52 -15.49 6.07
N TYR A 139 1.29 -14.97 7.00
CA TYR A 139 0.82 -14.06 8.03
C TYR A 139 1.95 -13.07 8.33
N ALA A 140 1.60 -11.82 8.63
CA ALA A 140 2.61 -10.78 8.81
C ALA A 140 2.18 -9.75 9.86
N LYS A 141 3.18 -9.17 10.51
CA LYS A 141 3.07 -7.92 11.27
C LYS A 141 4.12 -6.94 10.75
N SER A 142 3.76 -5.68 10.68
CA SER A 142 4.64 -4.62 10.21
C SER A 142 4.55 -3.43 11.15
N GLY A 143 5.67 -2.74 11.32
CA GLY A 143 5.79 -1.50 12.08
C GLY A 143 7.04 -0.76 11.64
N SER A 144 7.40 0.26 12.41
CA SER A 144 8.61 1.04 12.18
C SER A 144 9.43 1.23 13.44
N ILE A 145 10.70 1.58 13.24
CA ILE A 145 11.62 1.93 14.32
C ILE A 145 12.62 2.96 13.81
N ASP A 146 13.01 3.90 14.68
CA ASP A 146 14.08 4.86 14.41
C ASP A 146 15.44 4.23 14.72
N PHE A 147 16.49 4.69 14.03
CA PHE A 147 17.82 4.08 14.17
C PHE A 147 18.35 4.14 15.60
N HIS A 148 18.09 5.25 16.32
CA HIS A 148 18.51 5.40 17.72
C HIS A 148 17.84 4.36 18.64
N ASP A 149 16.67 3.83 18.27
CA ASP A 149 15.94 2.84 19.08
C ASP A 149 16.37 1.39 18.78
N MET A 150 17.22 1.17 17.77
CA MET A 150 17.82 -0.15 17.48
C MET A 150 18.96 -0.47 18.47
N THR A 151 18.61 -0.57 19.76
CA THR A 151 19.56 -0.88 20.83
C THR A 151 20.07 -2.32 20.75
N ILE A 152 21.07 -2.65 21.59
CA ILE A 152 21.53 -4.04 21.72
C ILE A 152 20.40 -4.99 22.16
N GLU A 153 19.43 -4.51 22.94
CA GLU A 153 18.26 -5.29 23.37
C GLU A 153 17.34 -5.62 22.19
N PHE A 154 17.14 -4.66 21.29
CA PHE A 154 16.42 -4.89 20.03
C PHE A 154 17.15 -5.94 19.18
N VAL A 155 18.47 -5.79 18.99
CA VAL A 155 19.28 -6.75 18.21
C VAL A 155 19.21 -8.15 18.80
N ASN A 156 19.36 -8.29 20.12
CA ASN A 156 19.23 -9.57 20.80
C ASN A 156 17.83 -10.17 20.61
N SER A 157 16.78 -9.35 20.66
CA SER A 157 15.41 -9.78 20.41
C SER A 157 15.20 -10.29 18.98
N VAL A 158 15.83 -9.65 17.98
CA VAL A 158 15.84 -10.15 16.59
C VAL A 158 16.55 -11.50 16.51
N VAL A 159 17.76 -11.62 17.08
CA VAL A 159 18.56 -12.85 17.06
C VAL A 159 17.81 -14.01 17.73
N ASP A 160 17.24 -13.78 18.91
CA ASP A 160 16.46 -14.77 19.64
C ASP A 160 15.22 -15.20 18.84
N SER A 161 14.55 -14.27 18.18
CA SER A 161 13.37 -14.58 17.37
C SER A 161 13.73 -15.42 16.13
N VAL A 162 14.87 -15.13 15.48
CA VAL A 162 15.38 -15.90 14.33
C VAL A 162 15.85 -17.30 14.77
N ASN A 163 16.49 -17.43 15.93
CA ASN A 163 16.89 -18.74 16.46
C ASN A 163 15.70 -19.64 16.81
N ASN A 164 14.52 -19.06 17.03
CA ASN A 164 13.28 -19.76 17.37
C ASN A 164 12.27 -19.80 16.21
N LEU A 165 12.72 -19.67 14.96
CA LEU A 165 11.86 -19.78 13.78
C LEU A 165 11.11 -21.12 13.78
N THR A 166 9.79 -21.05 13.68
CA THR A 166 8.93 -22.24 13.56
C THR A 166 8.77 -22.72 12.13
N SER A 167 9.13 -21.89 11.14
CA SER A 167 9.13 -22.26 9.72
C SER A 167 10.41 -21.77 9.02
N PRO A 168 11.00 -22.57 8.11
CA PRO A 168 12.18 -22.19 7.35
C PRO A 168 11.90 -21.11 6.29
N TYR A 169 10.63 -20.75 6.06
CA TYR A 169 10.23 -19.71 5.10
C TYR A 169 9.94 -18.37 5.76
N SER A 170 10.00 -18.29 7.09
CA SER A 170 9.69 -17.09 7.85
C SER A 170 10.91 -16.18 7.97
N VAL A 171 10.67 -14.87 8.07
CA VAL A 171 11.71 -13.84 8.04
C VAL A 171 11.36 -12.67 8.95
N VAL A 172 12.38 -12.13 9.62
CA VAL A 172 12.35 -10.78 10.21
C VAL A 172 13.11 -9.86 9.25
N GLN A 173 12.41 -8.89 8.66
CA GLN A 173 12.94 -7.98 7.66
C GLN A 173 13.08 -6.59 8.25
N LEU A 174 14.29 -6.02 8.14
CA LEU A 174 14.58 -4.63 8.44
C LEU A 174 14.81 -3.90 7.11
N VAL A 175 13.88 -3.02 6.73
CA VAL A 175 13.99 -2.26 5.48
C VAL A 175 14.32 -0.81 5.81
N ALA A 176 15.51 -0.37 5.42
CA ALA A 176 15.90 1.04 5.55
C ALA A 176 14.97 1.90 4.68
N ILE A 177 14.32 2.89 5.30
CA ILE A 177 13.49 3.89 4.65
C ILE A 177 14.08 5.27 4.95
N GLY A 178 14.19 6.13 3.94
CA GLY A 178 15.05 7.30 4.09
C GLY A 178 15.28 8.07 2.81
N GLY A 179 16.28 8.94 2.85
CA GLY A 179 16.70 9.77 1.72
C GLY A 179 15.54 10.62 1.18
N ILE A 180 15.37 10.61 -0.14
CA ILE A 180 14.35 11.42 -0.84
C ILE A 180 12.93 11.16 -0.33
N MET A 181 12.65 9.96 0.22
CA MET A 181 11.33 9.68 0.79
C MET A 181 11.02 10.55 2.02
N LYS A 182 12.03 10.95 2.80
CA LYS A 182 11.87 11.85 3.96
C LYS A 182 11.89 13.33 3.57
N GLU A 183 12.45 13.67 2.41
CA GLU A 183 12.48 15.04 1.89
C GLU A 183 11.09 15.47 1.37
N THR A 184 10.28 14.53 0.88
CA THR A 184 8.88 14.76 0.51
C THR A 184 8.03 15.05 1.75
N SER A 185 7.26 16.13 1.73
CA SER A 185 6.39 16.49 2.86
C SER A 185 5.25 15.48 3.06
N ALA A 186 4.84 15.27 4.32
CA ALA A 186 3.79 14.31 4.67
C ALA A 186 2.39 14.69 4.12
N ASP A 187 2.19 15.95 3.73
CA ASP A 187 0.96 16.46 3.11
C ASP A 187 1.02 16.49 1.57
N GLU A 188 2.16 16.17 0.96
CA GLU A 188 2.33 16.15 -0.50
C GLU A 188 1.64 14.95 -1.17
N THR A 189 1.46 13.86 -0.41
CA THR A 189 0.75 12.63 -0.80
C THR A 189 -0.15 12.15 0.33
N SER A 190 -1.16 11.32 0.05
CA SER A 190 -1.96 10.70 1.12
C SER A 190 -1.16 9.69 1.96
N TYR A 191 -0.04 9.18 1.44
CA TYR A 191 0.94 8.41 2.19
C TYR A 191 1.67 9.27 3.23
N PHE A 192 1.31 9.11 4.50
CA PHE A 192 1.66 10.04 5.58
C PHE A 192 2.84 9.58 6.47
N HIS A 193 2.80 8.37 7.04
CA HIS A 193 3.62 8.06 8.23
C HIS A 193 5.08 7.69 7.99
N LEU A 194 5.39 7.00 6.90
CA LEU A 194 6.74 6.48 6.65
C LEU A 194 7.70 7.55 6.09
N ARG A 195 7.38 8.83 6.33
CA ARG A 195 8.19 10.00 5.99
C ARG A 195 9.12 10.44 7.13
N LYS A 196 8.90 9.94 8.36
CA LYS A 196 9.70 10.33 9.55
C LYS A 196 10.61 9.22 10.07
N GLN A 197 10.21 7.97 9.86
CA GLN A 197 10.86 6.79 10.45
C GLN A 197 12.05 6.31 9.63
N ASP A 198 13.10 5.79 10.28
CA ASP A 198 14.32 5.31 9.60
C ASP A 198 14.20 3.89 9.03
N TRP A 199 13.40 3.02 9.65
CA TRP A 199 13.30 1.62 9.26
C TRP A 199 11.88 1.09 9.36
N LEU A 200 11.52 0.21 8.42
CA LEU A 200 10.41 -0.71 8.57
C LEU A 200 10.90 -2.01 9.22
N VAL A 201 10.08 -2.53 10.12
CA VAL A 201 10.27 -3.84 10.75
C VAL A 201 9.09 -4.70 10.34
N ASN A 202 9.34 -5.71 9.50
CA ASN A 202 8.33 -6.68 9.08
C ASN A 202 8.68 -8.04 9.67
N VAL A 203 7.73 -8.64 10.36
CA VAL A 203 7.78 -10.04 10.78
C VAL A 203 6.82 -10.78 9.87
N ILE A 204 7.36 -11.60 8.98
CA ILE A 204 6.58 -12.33 7.98
C ILE A 204 6.78 -13.81 8.23
N THR A 205 5.70 -14.52 8.44
CA THR A 205 5.71 -15.96 8.60
C THR A 205 5.02 -16.64 7.42
N SER A 206 5.59 -17.73 6.94
CA SER A 206 5.08 -18.46 5.78
C SER A 206 5.23 -19.96 5.98
N TRP A 207 4.26 -20.75 5.52
CA TRP A 207 4.26 -22.20 5.68
C TRP A 207 3.45 -22.89 4.58
N CYS A 208 3.71 -24.18 4.34
CA CYS A 208 3.03 -24.94 3.29
C CYS A 208 1.75 -25.62 3.82
N GLU A 209 1.87 -26.40 4.90
CA GLU A 209 0.83 -27.33 5.36
C GLU A 209 0.43 -27.09 6.82
N GLY A 210 -0.75 -27.57 7.23
CA GLY A 210 -1.27 -27.40 8.58
C GLY A 210 -2.02 -26.07 8.82
N ASN A 211 -2.49 -25.87 10.05
CA ASN A 211 -3.29 -24.70 10.45
C ASN A 211 -2.44 -23.42 10.61
N GLY A 212 -1.15 -23.56 10.95
CA GLY A 212 -0.21 -22.46 11.08
C GLY A 212 -0.27 -21.71 12.40
N ASP A 213 -1.00 -22.21 13.41
CA ASP A 213 -1.19 -21.51 14.69
C ASP A 213 0.14 -21.20 15.37
N GLU A 214 1.10 -22.15 15.34
CA GLU A 214 2.44 -21.95 15.89
C GLU A 214 3.23 -20.85 15.16
N HIS A 215 3.07 -20.75 13.84
CA HIS A 215 3.74 -19.77 13.00
C HIS A 215 3.18 -18.37 13.23
N ILE A 216 1.85 -18.27 13.34
CA ILE A 216 1.13 -17.04 13.64
C ILE A 216 1.49 -16.55 15.04
N ASN A 217 1.53 -17.45 16.03
CA ASN A 217 1.93 -17.10 17.39
C ASN A 217 3.38 -16.62 17.46
N TRP A 218 4.31 -17.32 16.81
CA TRP A 218 5.70 -16.86 16.67
C TRP A 218 5.76 -15.45 16.07
N CYS A 219 4.98 -15.17 15.02
CA CYS A 219 4.96 -13.86 14.37
C CYS A 219 4.49 -12.76 15.32
N ARG A 220 3.42 -13.02 16.08
CA ARG A 220 2.86 -12.06 17.05
C ARG A 220 3.82 -11.79 18.20
N GLU A 221 4.37 -12.84 18.80
CA GLU A 221 5.32 -12.74 19.91
C GLU A 221 6.60 -12.03 19.49
N THR A 222 7.14 -12.39 18.32
CA THR A 222 8.32 -11.72 17.75
C THR A 222 8.04 -10.24 17.57
N PHE A 223 6.91 -9.87 16.94
CA PHE A 223 6.57 -8.47 16.72
C PHE A 223 6.43 -7.68 18.03
N GLN A 224 5.83 -8.29 19.07
CA GLN A 224 5.73 -7.67 20.40
C GLN A 224 7.10 -7.43 21.05
N LYS A 225 8.01 -8.40 20.96
CA LYS A 225 9.38 -8.29 21.52
C LYS A 225 10.22 -7.20 20.84
N LEU A 226 9.99 -6.97 19.56
CA LEU A 226 10.74 -5.96 18.80
C LEU A 226 10.36 -4.52 19.16
N HIS A 227 9.34 -4.30 20.00
CA HIS A 227 8.93 -2.98 20.50
C HIS A 227 8.81 -1.89 19.41
N ALA A 228 8.41 -2.28 18.19
CA ALA A 228 8.25 -1.35 17.09
C ALA A 228 7.22 -0.26 17.48
N LYS A 229 7.67 1.00 17.49
CA LYS A 229 6.97 2.13 18.12
C LYS A 229 5.71 2.56 17.39
N SER A 230 5.62 2.28 16.10
CA SER A 230 4.48 2.66 15.29
C SER A 230 3.81 1.44 14.67
N THR A 231 2.50 1.35 14.93
CA THR A 231 1.55 0.45 14.27
C THR A 231 0.99 1.02 12.98
N ALA A 232 1.57 2.13 12.49
CA ALA A 232 1.50 2.57 11.10
C ALA A 232 2.19 1.55 10.19
N ALA A 233 1.73 0.29 10.26
CA ALA A 233 2.12 -0.78 9.38
C ALA A 233 2.00 -0.23 7.96
N TYR A 234 3.03 -0.49 7.17
CA TYR A 234 2.93 -0.25 5.74
C TYR A 234 1.61 -0.88 5.28
N LEU A 235 0.68 -0.07 4.74
CA LEU A 235 -0.72 -0.48 4.55
C LEU A 235 -0.83 -1.81 3.78
N ASN A 236 0.12 -2.07 2.88
CA ASN A 236 0.20 -3.28 2.07
C ASN A 236 0.65 -4.54 2.84
N LEU A 237 1.04 -4.43 4.11
CA LEU A 237 1.42 -5.53 5.01
C LEU A 237 0.50 -5.60 6.24
N MET A 238 -0.63 -4.90 6.24
CA MET A 238 -1.65 -5.06 7.27
C MET A 238 -2.41 -6.36 7.07
N MET A 239 -2.52 -7.14 8.14
CA MET A 239 -3.38 -8.31 8.23
C MET A 239 -4.70 -7.94 8.93
N MET A 240 -5.69 -8.83 8.87
CA MET A 240 -7.03 -8.58 9.43
C MET A 240 -7.03 -8.31 10.94
N ASP A 241 -6.07 -8.84 11.68
CA ASP A 241 -5.90 -8.50 13.10
C ASP A 241 -4.84 -7.39 13.26
N PRO A 242 -5.17 -6.32 14.00
CA PRO A 242 -4.25 -5.21 14.15
C PRO A 242 -2.95 -5.65 14.82
N PRO A 243 -1.84 -4.95 14.55
CA PRO A 243 -0.54 -5.27 15.14
C PRO A 243 -0.51 -5.21 16.67
N THR A 244 -1.43 -4.47 17.30
CA THR A 244 -1.62 -4.38 18.75
C THR A 244 -3.12 -4.29 19.09
N ASN A 245 -3.48 -4.15 20.37
CA ASN A 245 -4.86 -3.88 20.83
C ASN A 245 -5.36 -2.45 20.47
N THR A 246 -5.00 -1.94 19.29
CA THR A 246 -5.42 -0.62 18.78
C THR A 246 -6.83 -0.67 18.23
N THR A 247 -7.63 0.32 18.59
CA THR A 247 -8.92 0.60 17.98
C THR A 247 -8.77 0.92 16.49
N TYR A 248 -9.84 0.75 15.73
CA TYR A 248 -9.86 1.11 14.31
C TYR A 248 -9.56 2.60 14.07
N LYS A 249 -9.99 3.49 14.98
CA LYS A 249 -9.70 4.92 14.92
C LYS A 249 -8.21 5.21 15.08
N GLU A 250 -7.55 4.53 16.01
CA GLU A 250 -6.10 4.64 16.19
C GLU A 250 -5.37 4.16 14.95
N GLN A 251 -5.78 3.04 14.33
CA GLN A 251 -5.20 2.57 13.06
C GLN A 251 -5.33 3.59 11.92
N LEU A 252 -6.49 4.26 11.80
CA LEU A 252 -6.67 5.32 10.79
C LEU A 252 -5.79 6.55 11.07
N ASN A 253 -5.69 6.95 12.33
CA ASN A 253 -4.79 8.04 12.72
C ASN A 253 -3.32 7.65 12.49
N ASP A 254 -2.95 6.41 12.80
CA ASP A 254 -1.64 5.82 12.53
C ASP A 254 -1.41 5.56 11.04
N ALA A 255 -2.41 5.60 10.16
CA ALA A 255 -2.22 5.44 8.72
C ALA A 255 -2.20 6.78 7.97
N PHE A 256 -2.97 7.75 8.43
CA PHE A 256 -3.22 8.99 7.70
C PHE A 256 -2.91 10.26 8.49
N GLY A 257 -2.83 10.20 9.82
CA GLY A 257 -2.50 11.35 10.66
C GLY A 257 -3.36 12.57 10.34
N SER A 258 -2.74 13.72 10.13
CA SER A 258 -3.44 14.97 9.79
C SER A 258 -4.12 14.95 8.42
N ASN A 259 -3.75 14.00 7.53
CA ASN A 259 -4.39 13.85 6.22
C ASN A 259 -5.77 13.20 6.30
N LEU A 260 -6.15 12.60 7.43
CA LEU A 260 -7.38 11.83 7.58
C LEU A 260 -8.64 12.65 7.23
N ASN A 261 -8.76 13.88 7.73
CA ASN A 261 -9.93 14.72 7.46
C ASN A 261 -10.05 15.08 5.97
N LYS A 262 -8.94 15.47 5.34
CA LYS A 262 -8.89 15.75 3.89
C LYS A 262 -9.30 14.51 3.07
N LEU A 263 -8.84 13.32 3.48
CA LEU A 263 -9.22 12.07 2.84
C LEU A 263 -10.71 11.74 2.99
N ARG A 264 -11.33 12.00 4.15
CA ARG A 264 -12.79 11.82 4.34
C ARG A 264 -13.62 12.77 3.48
N ILE A 265 -13.16 14.02 3.31
CA ILE A 265 -13.80 15.01 2.42
C ILE A 265 -13.72 14.52 0.96
N ILE A 266 -12.56 14.01 0.54
CA ILE A 266 -12.39 13.44 -0.80
C ILE A 266 -13.25 12.16 -0.93
N LYS A 267 -13.29 11.29 0.07
CA LYS A 267 -14.12 10.07 0.06
C LYS A 267 -15.59 10.42 -0.16
N LYS A 268 -16.12 11.42 0.56
CA LYS A 268 -17.49 11.91 0.35
C LYS A 268 -17.76 12.36 -1.08
N LYS A 269 -16.75 12.95 -1.72
CA LYS A 269 -16.86 13.51 -3.06
C LYS A 269 -16.78 12.46 -4.18
N TYR A 270 -16.03 11.39 -3.97
CA TYR A 270 -15.76 10.36 -5.00
C TYR A 270 -16.43 8.99 -4.72
N ASP A 271 -16.82 8.75 -3.47
CA ASP A 271 -17.50 7.53 -3.00
C ASP A 271 -18.37 7.83 -1.75
N SER A 272 -19.37 8.70 -1.91
CA SER A 272 -20.29 9.13 -0.84
C SER A 272 -21.06 7.97 -0.19
N PHE A 273 -21.33 6.91 -0.95
CA PHE A 273 -22.04 5.72 -0.48
C PHE A 273 -21.11 4.70 0.19
N ASN A 274 -19.80 4.96 0.24
CA ASN A 274 -18.81 4.05 0.79
C ASN A 274 -18.85 2.66 0.13
N PHE A 275 -19.04 2.62 -1.20
CA PHE A 275 -19.08 1.40 -1.98
C PHE A 275 -17.74 0.64 -1.90
N PHE A 276 -16.62 1.36 -1.93
CA PHE A 276 -15.28 0.77 -1.81
C PHE A 276 -14.81 0.71 -0.35
N HIS A 277 -15.24 -0.32 0.40
CA HIS A 277 -14.99 -0.45 1.85
C HIS A 277 -14.22 -1.70 2.29
N HIS A 278 -13.84 -2.59 1.39
CA HIS A 278 -12.99 -3.76 1.70
C HIS A 278 -11.50 -3.40 1.64
N ASN A 279 -11.08 -2.51 2.54
CA ASN A 279 -9.71 -2.00 2.66
C ASN A 279 -9.54 -1.39 4.07
N LEU A 280 -8.43 -0.67 4.32
CA LEU A 280 -8.40 0.26 5.46
C LEU A 280 -9.34 1.44 5.15
N ASN A 281 -10.61 1.22 5.46
CA ASN A 281 -11.73 2.01 5.01
C ASN A 281 -11.85 3.36 5.70
N LEU A 282 -12.03 4.38 4.88
CA LEU A 282 -12.35 5.74 5.27
C LEU A 282 -13.85 5.94 5.15
N LEU A 283 -14.49 6.35 6.24
CA LEU A 283 -15.88 6.80 6.14
C LEU A 283 -15.94 8.20 5.50
N PRO A 284 -16.88 8.47 4.58
CA PRO A 284 -17.17 9.81 4.10
C PRO A 284 -17.30 10.83 5.25
N ALA A 285 -16.93 12.09 4.99
CA ALA A 285 -17.16 13.16 5.95
C ALA A 285 -18.67 13.39 6.16
N ASP A 286 -19.09 13.56 7.42
CA ASP A 286 -20.48 13.86 7.76
C ASP A 286 -20.87 15.26 7.27
N ASP A 287 -22.16 15.52 6.98
CA ASP A 287 -22.61 16.84 6.52
C ASP A 287 -22.48 17.96 7.57
N ASN A 288 -22.27 17.61 8.84
CA ASN A 288 -22.51 18.53 9.96
C ASN A 288 -21.32 18.85 10.88
N ASN A 289 -20.07 18.42 10.63
CA ASN A 289 -19.07 18.51 11.71
C ASN A 289 -17.56 18.60 11.37
N ASP A 290 -17.14 19.22 10.25
CA ASP A 290 -15.69 19.45 10.03
C ASP A 290 -15.43 20.80 9.32
N ASN A 291 -15.79 21.91 9.98
CA ASN A 291 -15.28 23.27 9.69
C ASN A 291 -14.27 23.69 10.77
#